data_AF-A0A950P8A3-F1
#
_entry.id   AF-A0A950P8A3-F1
#
_cell.length_a   1.000
_cell.length_b   1.000
_cell.length_c   1.000
_cell.angle_alpha   90.00
_cell.angle_beta   90.00
_cell.angle_gamma   90.00
#
_symmetry.space_group_name_H-M   'P 1'
#
loop_
_entity.id
_entity.type
_entity.pdbx_description
1 polymer ?
#
loop_
_entity_poly.entity_id
_entity_poly.type
_entity_poly.pdbx_seq_one_letter_code
_entity_poly.pdbx_strand_id
1 'polypeptide(L)'
;MTGHDDADFEPLHSSSPTDHFLGELQLYGHRPFQDEPDPRPLPEGNTAAGAVADIFDALVSTLSDTRLGPDLEDLLWSTVNLFHRAVDRIERELDDNEQAQHRSQREQNGSEVRSVELERLTAEGLTLTERRNCMELFRDQAAERFEVHTGTPWRPRSGSQVNHRTLTAAMIDSRDFLAAKRRAEIEVMLPPGPKIA
;
A
#
# COMPACT_ATOMS: atom_id res chain seq x y z
N MET A 1 -2.09 -38.62 -40.01
CA MET A 1 -1.48 -39.25 -38.81
C MET A 1 -0.39 -38.28 -38.35
N THR A 2 -0.77 -37.19 -37.66
CA THR A 2 -0.70 -37.03 -36.18
C THR A 2 0.74 -37.19 -35.70
N GLY A 3 1.48 -36.18 -35.21
CA GLY A 3 1.15 -35.05 -34.33
C GLY A 3 2.09 -35.13 -33.11
N HIS A 4 2.28 -34.01 -32.38
CA HIS A 4 2.99 -33.82 -31.10
C HIS A 4 4.41 -33.23 -31.23
N ASP A 5 4.55 -31.90 -31.20
CA ASP A 5 4.60 -30.99 -30.02
C ASP A 5 5.94 -31.08 -29.29
N ASP A 6 6.89 -30.27 -29.75
CA ASP A 6 8.02 -29.83 -28.92
C ASP A 6 7.45 -28.88 -27.86
N ALA A 7 7.03 -29.46 -26.73
CA ALA A 7 6.68 -28.69 -25.54
C ALA A 7 7.97 -28.10 -24.95
N ASP A 8 8.21 -26.81 -25.24
CA ASP A 8 9.15 -25.97 -24.52
C ASP A 8 8.91 -26.12 -23.01
N PHE A 9 9.86 -26.76 -22.35
CA PHE A 9 9.84 -26.98 -20.91
C PHE A 9 10.15 -25.65 -20.23
N GLU A 10 9.12 -24.85 -19.95
CA GLU A 10 9.25 -23.63 -19.17
C GLU A 10 9.69 -24.01 -17.74
N PRO A 11 10.84 -23.52 -17.23
CA PRO A 11 11.29 -23.87 -15.91
C PRO A 11 10.30 -23.35 -14.87
N LEU A 12 9.92 -24.19 -13.90
CA LEU A 12 9.16 -23.80 -12.73
C LEU A 12 9.86 -22.59 -12.08
N HIS A 13 9.27 -21.40 -12.23
CA HIS A 13 9.72 -20.22 -11.53
C HIS A 13 9.52 -20.45 -10.04
N SER A 14 10.59 -20.89 -9.36
CA SER A 14 10.71 -20.74 -7.91
C SER A 14 10.52 -19.25 -7.62
N SER A 15 9.52 -18.94 -6.79
CA SER A 15 9.21 -17.57 -6.35
C SER A 15 10.48 -16.75 -6.16
N SER A 16 10.57 -15.60 -6.84
CA SER A 16 11.71 -14.70 -6.69
C SER A 16 11.92 -14.35 -5.21
N PRO A 17 13.17 -14.15 -4.74
CA PRO A 17 13.43 -13.65 -3.39
C PRO A 17 12.64 -12.38 -3.06
N THR A 18 12.33 -11.56 -4.08
CA THR A 18 11.46 -10.38 -3.95
C THR A 18 9.99 -10.74 -3.75
N ASP A 19 9.50 -11.82 -4.36
CA ASP A 19 8.13 -12.33 -4.18
C ASP A 19 7.95 -13.00 -2.81
N HIS A 20 8.99 -13.69 -2.32
CA HIS A 20 9.00 -14.24 -0.96
C HIS A 20 9.02 -13.11 0.09
N PHE A 21 9.85 -12.09 -0.14
CA PHE A 21 9.90 -10.90 0.71
C PHE A 21 8.54 -10.17 0.70
N LEU A 22 7.93 -9.93 -0.47
CA LEU A 22 6.60 -9.32 -0.58
C LEU A 22 5.48 -10.19 0.04
N GLY A 23 5.61 -11.52 0.02
CA GLY A 23 4.68 -12.44 0.67
C GLY A 23 4.81 -12.46 2.19
N GLU A 24 6.03 -12.37 2.72
CA GLU A 24 6.28 -12.24 4.17
C GLU A 24 5.86 -10.86 4.70
N LEU A 25 6.06 -9.80 3.90
CA LEU A 25 5.56 -8.45 4.17
C LEU A 25 4.03 -8.42 4.32
N GLN A 26 3.31 -9.10 3.40
CA GLN A 26 1.85 -9.16 3.43
C GLN A 26 1.25 -9.92 4.62
N LEU A 27 2.05 -10.70 5.37
CA LEU A 27 1.52 -11.59 6.39
C LEU A 27 1.55 -11.01 7.81
N TYR A 28 2.41 -10.02 8.12
CA TYR A 28 2.60 -9.53 9.49
C TYR A 28 2.90 -8.02 9.59
N GLY A 29 1.86 -7.20 9.82
CA GLY A 29 2.00 -5.78 10.12
C GLY A 29 1.86 -5.48 11.63
N HIS A 30 2.95 -5.15 12.33
CA HIS A 30 2.96 -4.70 13.73
C HIS A 30 2.44 -3.25 13.90
N ARG A 31 1.46 -3.03 14.79
CA ARG A 31 0.97 -1.66 15.10
C ARG A 31 1.77 -1.01 16.24
N PRO A 32 1.95 0.32 16.21
CA PRO A 32 2.35 1.04 17.42
C PRO A 32 1.33 0.78 18.55
N PHE A 33 1.82 0.52 19.76
CA PHE A 33 1.07 0.27 21.01
C PHE A 33 0.43 -1.11 21.21
N GLN A 34 0.72 -2.13 20.39
CA GLN A 34 0.31 -3.51 20.64
C GLN A 34 1.49 -4.45 20.41
N ASP A 35 1.82 -5.30 21.40
CA ASP A 35 2.94 -6.25 21.30
C ASP A 35 2.69 -7.38 20.27
N GLU A 36 1.49 -7.46 19.70
CA GLU A 36 1.09 -8.48 18.74
C GLU A 36 0.96 -7.92 17.30
N PRO A 37 1.45 -8.64 16.28
CA PRO A 37 1.20 -8.32 14.88
C PRO A 37 -0.30 -8.24 14.57
N ASP A 38 -0.74 -7.21 13.84
CA ASP A 38 -2.11 -7.12 13.31
C ASP A 38 -2.17 -7.86 11.97
N PRO A 39 -2.95 -8.95 11.86
CA PRO A 39 -3.00 -9.76 10.65
C PRO A 39 -3.92 -9.16 9.56
N ARG A 40 -4.56 -8.01 9.80
CA ARG A 40 -5.47 -7.41 8.81
C ARG A 40 -4.67 -6.86 7.62
N PRO A 41 -5.07 -7.18 6.38
CA PRO A 41 -4.37 -6.70 5.20
C PRO A 41 -4.57 -5.20 4.99
N LEU A 42 -3.62 -4.57 4.30
CA LEU A 42 -3.81 -3.24 3.76
C LEU A 42 -4.89 -3.23 2.65
N PRO A 43 -5.54 -2.08 2.39
CA PRO A 43 -6.45 -1.94 1.26
C PRO A 43 -5.76 -2.29 -0.06
N GLU A 44 -6.47 -3.04 -0.92
CA GLU A 44 -6.03 -3.31 -2.28
C GLU A 44 -6.00 -2.01 -3.10
N GLY A 45 -5.08 -1.93 -4.07
CA GLY A 45 -4.82 -0.68 -4.79
C GLY A 45 -6.04 -0.16 -5.54
N ASN A 46 -6.76 -1.04 -6.23
CA ASN A 46 -8.00 -0.69 -6.93
C ASN A 46 -9.14 -0.28 -5.99
N THR A 47 -9.22 -0.89 -4.80
CA THR A 47 -10.20 -0.48 -3.79
C THR A 47 -9.88 0.91 -3.26
N ALA A 48 -8.60 1.22 -3.04
CA ALA A 48 -8.17 2.56 -2.65
C ALA A 48 -8.46 3.60 -3.75
N ALA A 49 -8.16 3.29 -5.01
CA ALA A 49 -8.44 4.16 -6.15
C ALA A 49 -9.94 4.45 -6.32
N GLY A 50 -10.78 3.41 -6.23
CA GLY A 50 -12.24 3.54 -6.26
C GLY A 50 -12.78 4.41 -5.12
N ALA A 51 -12.33 4.16 -3.88
CA ALA A 51 -12.74 4.95 -2.72
C ALA A 51 -12.35 6.43 -2.86
N VAL A 52 -11.17 6.74 -3.41
CA VAL A 52 -10.76 8.12 -3.68
C VAL A 52 -11.64 8.76 -4.76
N ALA A 53 -11.96 8.03 -5.83
CA ALA A 53 -12.87 8.51 -6.86
C ALA A 53 -14.25 8.85 -6.27
N ASP A 54 -14.82 7.96 -5.46
CA ASP A 54 -16.12 8.17 -4.81
C ASP A 54 -16.12 9.43 -3.90
N ILE A 55 -15.04 9.67 -3.16
CA ILE A 55 -14.90 10.89 -2.33
C ILE A 55 -14.92 12.15 -3.20
N PHE A 56 -14.17 12.17 -4.29
CA PHE A 56 -14.11 13.31 -5.20
C PHE A 56 -15.45 13.52 -5.91
N ASP A 57 -16.06 12.45 -6.42
CA ASP A 57 -17.36 12.50 -7.10
C ASP A 57 -18.45 13.02 -6.18
N ALA A 58 -18.45 12.60 -4.90
CA ALA A 58 -19.38 13.13 -3.90
C ALA A 58 -19.21 14.64 -3.68
N LEU A 59 -17.97 15.14 -3.56
CA LEU A 59 -17.70 16.57 -3.38
C LEU A 59 -18.11 17.37 -4.62
N VAL A 60 -17.71 16.91 -5.80
CA VAL A 60 -17.99 17.57 -7.08
C VAL A 60 -19.50 17.62 -7.34
N SER A 61 -20.17 16.47 -7.33
CA SER A 61 -21.61 16.39 -7.62
C SER A 61 -22.48 17.19 -6.65
N THR A 62 -22.06 17.30 -5.39
CA THR A 62 -22.81 18.03 -4.37
C THR A 62 -22.63 19.55 -4.47
N LEU A 63 -21.46 20.03 -4.91
CA LEU A 63 -21.08 21.44 -4.76
C LEU A 63 -21.00 22.22 -6.07
N SER A 64 -20.64 21.60 -7.21
CA SER A 64 -20.31 22.30 -8.46
C SER A 64 -21.41 23.25 -8.94
N ASP A 65 -22.69 22.84 -8.89
CA ASP A 65 -23.82 23.64 -9.35
C ASP A 65 -24.54 24.39 -8.21
N THR A 66 -23.83 24.65 -7.12
CA THR A 66 -24.38 25.32 -5.93
C THR A 66 -23.68 26.64 -5.64
N ARG A 67 -24.20 27.39 -4.67
CA ARG A 67 -23.53 28.59 -4.16
C ARG A 67 -22.17 28.31 -3.50
N LEU A 68 -21.86 27.04 -3.22
CA LEU A 68 -20.58 26.60 -2.67
C LEU A 68 -19.60 26.13 -3.76
N GLY A 69 -19.97 26.20 -5.05
CA GLY A 69 -19.07 25.89 -6.16
C GLY A 69 -17.72 26.63 -6.09
N PRO A 70 -17.67 27.92 -5.70
CA PRO A 70 -16.39 28.63 -5.51
C PRO A 70 -15.46 28.04 -4.44
N ASP A 71 -16.00 27.31 -3.45
CA ASP A 71 -15.22 26.67 -2.38
C ASP A 71 -14.71 25.26 -2.77
N LEU A 72 -15.22 24.69 -3.86
CA LEU A 72 -14.96 23.30 -4.25
C LEU A 72 -13.46 23.05 -4.48
N GLU A 73 -12.76 23.93 -5.20
CA GLU A 73 -11.33 23.75 -5.49
C GLU A 73 -10.49 23.62 -4.22
N ASP A 74 -10.72 24.49 -3.24
CA ASP A 74 -10.02 24.46 -1.95
C ASP A 74 -10.35 23.19 -1.14
N LEU A 75 -11.57 22.68 -1.24
CA LEU A 75 -11.98 21.42 -0.62
C LEU A 75 -11.29 20.22 -1.28
N LEU A 76 -11.26 20.16 -2.62
CA LEU A 76 -10.55 19.10 -3.34
C LEU A 76 -9.05 19.13 -3.04
N TRP A 77 -8.45 20.32 -3.03
CA TRP A 77 -7.04 20.50 -2.66
C TRP A 77 -6.79 19.99 -1.23
N SER A 78 -7.70 20.29 -0.31
CA SER A 78 -7.62 19.86 1.09
C SER A 78 -7.76 18.35 1.25
N THR A 79 -8.55 17.69 0.42
CA THR A 79 -8.68 16.22 0.39
C THR A 79 -7.37 15.54 0.02
N VAL A 80 -6.68 15.99 -1.04
CA VAL A 80 -5.33 15.46 -1.37
C VAL A 80 -4.36 15.70 -0.20
N ASN A 81 -4.41 16.90 0.36
CA ASN A 81 -3.53 17.33 1.43
C ASN A 81 -3.76 16.56 2.75
N LEU A 82 -4.95 15.99 2.96
CA LEU A 82 -5.23 15.10 4.09
C LEU A 82 -4.30 13.88 4.07
N PHE A 83 -4.22 13.21 2.91
CA PHE A 83 -3.36 12.04 2.73
C PHE A 83 -1.89 12.41 2.76
N HIS A 84 -1.51 13.54 2.16
CA HIS A 84 -0.14 14.05 2.23
C HIS A 84 0.33 14.24 3.68
N ARG A 85 -0.46 14.90 4.53
CA ARG A 85 -0.10 15.06 5.96
C ARG A 85 -0.07 13.73 6.72
N ALA A 86 -0.81 12.72 6.27
CA ALA A 86 -0.74 11.39 6.85
C ALA A 86 0.59 10.70 6.51
N VAL A 87 1.08 10.84 5.27
CA VAL A 87 2.42 10.41 4.87
C VAL A 87 3.47 11.08 5.74
N ASP A 88 3.49 12.42 5.84
CA ASP A 88 4.48 13.16 6.62
C ASP A 88 4.52 12.79 8.11
N ARG A 89 3.39 12.33 8.67
CA ARG A 89 3.33 11.84 10.05
C ARG A 89 3.96 10.45 10.18
N ILE A 90 3.66 9.55 9.24
CA ILE A 90 4.24 8.20 9.23
C ILE A 90 5.74 8.28 8.96
N GLU A 91 6.20 9.17 8.09
CA GLU A 91 7.63 9.38 7.83
C GLU A 91 8.39 9.76 9.10
N ARG A 92 7.84 10.66 9.92
CA ARG A 92 8.42 11.00 11.22
C ARG A 92 8.46 9.81 12.18
N GLU A 93 7.41 8.98 12.22
CA GLU A 93 7.42 7.71 12.98
C GLU A 93 8.52 6.77 12.48
N LEU A 94 8.74 6.73 11.16
CA LEU A 94 9.75 5.90 10.49
C LEU A 94 11.17 6.37 10.84
N ASP A 95 11.43 7.68 10.78
CA ASP A 95 12.71 8.27 11.16
C ASP A 95 13.08 7.96 12.63
N ASP A 96 12.10 8.03 13.53
CA ASP A 96 12.29 7.69 14.94
C ASP A 96 12.57 6.20 15.13
N ASN A 97 11.85 5.33 14.41
CA ASN A 97 12.06 3.89 14.42
C ASN A 97 13.44 3.50 13.85
N GLU A 98 13.89 4.11 12.75
CA GLU A 98 15.22 3.89 12.17
C GLU A 98 16.34 4.28 13.15
N GLN A 99 16.19 5.41 13.84
CA GLN A 99 17.12 5.81 14.90
C GLN A 99 17.13 4.82 16.08
N ALA A 100 15.96 4.26 16.45
CA ALA A 100 15.87 3.23 17.46
C ALA A 100 16.55 1.93 17.03
N GLN A 101 16.36 1.49 15.78
CA GLN A 101 17.05 0.33 15.22
C GLN A 101 18.58 0.52 15.24
N HIS A 102 19.08 1.67 14.79
CA HIS A 102 20.51 1.97 14.82
C HIS A 102 21.11 1.98 16.23
N ARG A 103 20.39 2.53 17.22
CA ARG A 103 20.83 2.47 18.63
C ARG A 103 20.83 1.03 19.14
N SER A 104 19.76 0.28 18.88
CA SER A 104 19.63 -1.13 19.28
C SER A 104 20.76 -2.00 18.71
N GLN A 105 21.14 -1.78 17.45
CA GLN A 105 22.27 -2.47 16.80
C GLN A 105 23.62 -2.15 17.47
N ARG A 106 23.87 -0.88 17.82
CA ARG A 106 25.11 -0.46 18.49
C ARG A 106 25.24 -1.00 19.92
N GLU A 107 24.11 -1.18 20.59
CA GLU A 107 24.02 -1.68 21.96
C GLU A 107 23.94 -3.21 22.06
N GLN A 108 24.05 -3.92 20.92
CA GLN A 108 24.02 -5.38 20.92
C GLN A 108 25.14 -5.95 21.79
N ASN A 109 24.74 -6.81 22.72
CA ASN A 109 25.63 -7.52 23.63
C ASN A 109 25.52 -9.05 23.49
N GLY A 110 24.82 -9.53 22.45
CA GLY A 110 24.59 -10.95 22.18
C GLY A 110 23.52 -11.60 23.07
N SER A 111 22.79 -10.84 23.89
CA SER A 111 21.66 -11.37 24.66
C SER A 111 20.41 -11.54 23.79
N GLU A 112 19.69 -12.63 24.02
CA GLU A 112 18.41 -12.92 23.36
C GLU A 112 17.40 -11.76 23.49
N VAL A 113 17.32 -11.15 24.67
CA VAL A 113 16.45 -9.99 24.93
C VAL A 113 16.75 -8.83 23.97
N ARG A 114 18.03 -8.53 23.71
CA ARG A 114 18.41 -7.44 22.79
C ARG A 114 18.22 -7.82 21.33
N SER A 115 18.32 -9.10 20.99
CA SER A 115 18.01 -9.60 19.64
C SER A 115 16.50 -9.49 19.36
N VAL A 116 15.66 -9.95 20.28
CA VAL A 116 14.19 -9.86 20.16
C VAL A 116 13.71 -8.41 20.07
N GLU A 117 14.32 -7.49 20.84
CA GLU A 117 13.95 -6.07 20.75
C GLU A 117 14.32 -5.45 19.39
N LEU A 118 15.44 -5.86 18.78
CA LEU A 118 15.79 -5.43 17.43
C LEU A 118 14.80 -6.00 16.41
N GLU A 119 14.43 -7.27 16.52
CA GLU A 119 13.41 -7.91 15.65
C GLU A 119 12.07 -7.18 15.73
N ARG A 120 11.64 -6.80 16.94
CA ARG A 120 10.41 -6.02 17.17
C ARG A 120 10.47 -4.66 16.45
N LEU A 121 11.57 -3.93 16.62
CA LEU A 121 11.77 -2.62 15.95
C LEU A 121 11.78 -2.76 14.43
N THR A 122 12.39 -3.83 13.91
CA THR A 122 12.40 -4.12 12.47
C THR A 122 11.00 -4.44 11.94
N ALA A 123 10.21 -5.25 12.65
CA ALA A 123 8.83 -5.53 12.29
C ALA A 123 7.93 -4.28 12.34
N GLU A 124 8.16 -3.39 13.31
CA GLU A 124 7.47 -2.10 13.38
C GLU A 124 7.83 -1.21 12.18
N GLY A 125 9.13 -1.06 11.86
CA GLY A 125 9.59 -0.27 10.72
C GLY A 125 9.04 -0.76 9.38
N LEU A 126 8.88 -2.07 9.26
CA LEU A 126 8.22 -2.71 8.12
C LEU A 126 6.79 -2.22 7.95
N THR A 127 6.04 -2.23 9.04
CA THR A 127 4.63 -1.86 9.04
C THR A 127 4.46 -0.37 8.79
N LEU A 128 5.34 0.46 9.34
CA LEU A 128 5.38 1.90 9.04
C LEU A 128 5.65 2.15 7.56
N THR A 129 6.55 1.39 6.95
CA THR A 129 6.84 1.46 5.51
C THR A 129 5.62 1.10 4.68
N GLU A 130 4.94 0.02 5.01
CA GLU A 130 3.71 -0.40 4.31
C GLU A 130 2.58 0.63 4.45
N ARG A 131 2.38 1.16 5.67
CA ARG A 131 1.41 2.24 5.94
C ARG A 131 1.74 3.51 5.15
N ARG A 132 3.01 3.91 5.09
CA ARG A 132 3.46 5.08 4.29
C ARG A 132 3.13 4.86 2.82
N ASN A 133 3.54 3.72 2.27
CA ASN A 133 3.31 3.40 0.85
C ASN A 133 1.81 3.38 0.49
N CYS A 134 0.97 2.88 1.40
CA CYS A 134 -0.48 2.92 1.22
C CYS A 134 -1.02 4.36 1.21
N MET A 135 -0.57 5.20 2.15
CA MET A 135 -1.00 6.61 2.19
C MET A 135 -0.47 7.43 1.01
N GLU A 136 0.73 7.13 0.50
CA GLU A 136 1.25 7.69 -0.76
C GLU A 136 0.33 7.34 -1.93
N LEU A 137 -0.14 6.08 -2.03
CA LEU A 137 -1.10 5.68 -3.05
C LEU A 137 -2.40 6.50 -2.97
N PHE A 138 -2.99 6.64 -1.78
CA PHE A 138 -4.19 7.46 -1.59
C PHE A 138 -3.95 8.92 -2.02
N ARG A 139 -2.80 9.50 -1.62
CA ARG A 139 -2.41 10.87 -1.99
C ARG A 139 -2.31 11.01 -3.51
N ASP A 140 -1.65 10.08 -4.19
CA ASP A 140 -1.39 10.19 -5.62
C ASP A 140 -2.67 9.98 -6.45
N GLN A 141 -3.52 9.04 -6.06
CA GLN A 141 -4.86 8.89 -6.65
C GLN A 141 -5.71 10.14 -6.45
N ALA A 142 -5.63 10.77 -5.28
CA ALA A 142 -6.36 11.99 -5.00
C ALA A 142 -5.80 13.16 -5.83
N ALA A 143 -4.48 13.24 -5.98
CA ALA A 143 -3.82 14.25 -6.81
C ALA A 143 -4.22 14.12 -8.29
N GLU A 144 -4.32 12.90 -8.82
CA GLU A 144 -4.83 12.63 -10.17
C GLU A 144 -6.28 13.10 -10.33
N ARG A 145 -7.16 12.78 -9.38
CA ARG A 145 -8.55 13.26 -9.40
C ARG A 145 -8.66 14.79 -9.30
N PHE A 146 -7.81 15.42 -8.49
CA PHE A 146 -7.71 16.87 -8.41
C PHE A 146 -7.30 17.49 -9.75
N GLU A 147 -6.30 16.93 -10.42
CA GLU A 147 -5.83 17.43 -11.72
C GLU A 147 -6.89 17.24 -12.80
N VAL A 148 -7.59 16.10 -12.82
CA VAL A 148 -8.72 15.86 -13.73
C VAL A 148 -9.82 16.90 -13.58
N HIS A 149 -10.14 17.32 -12.34
CA HIS A 149 -11.21 18.27 -12.09
C HIS A 149 -10.81 19.74 -12.31
N THR A 150 -9.60 20.11 -11.88
CA THR A 150 -9.15 21.51 -11.88
C THR A 150 -8.32 21.89 -13.11
N GLY A 151 -7.82 20.89 -13.86
CA GLY A 151 -6.89 21.08 -14.97
C GLY A 151 -5.48 21.50 -14.56
N THR A 152 -5.18 21.52 -13.25
CA THR A 152 -3.87 21.89 -12.73
C THR A 152 -3.33 20.81 -11.79
N PRO A 153 -2.02 20.49 -11.84
CA PRO A 153 -1.47 19.48 -10.97
C PRO A 153 -1.53 19.95 -9.51
N TRP A 154 -1.92 19.04 -8.62
CA TRP A 154 -1.90 19.33 -7.19
C TRP A 154 -0.45 19.57 -6.71
N ARG A 155 -0.27 20.56 -5.82
CA ARG A 155 1.01 20.80 -5.15
C ARG A 155 0.79 21.14 -3.68
N PRO A 156 1.65 20.65 -2.77
CA PRO A 156 1.60 21.07 -1.39
C PRO A 156 1.97 22.55 -1.27
N ARG A 157 1.32 23.26 -0.35
CA ARG A 157 1.60 24.69 -0.07
C ARG A 157 2.97 24.89 0.60
N SER A 158 3.50 23.83 1.21
CA SER A 158 4.79 23.82 1.91
C SER A 158 5.36 22.41 1.88
N GLY A 159 6.68 22.28 1.80
CA GLY A 159 7.35 20.98 1.79
C GLY A 159 7.50 20.40 0.38
N SER A 160 8.09 19.21 0.30
CA SER A 160 8.30 18.47 -0.94
C SER A 160 7.28 17.34 -1.04
N GLN A 161 6.84 17.04 -2.26
CA GLN A 161 6.12 15.80 -2.54
C GLN A 161 7.16 14.74 -2.94
N VAL A 162 7.62 13.98 -1.95
CA VAL A 162 8.47 12.80 -2.20
C VAL A 162 7.56 11.58 -2.32
N ASN A 163 7.92 10.68 -3.23
CA ASN A 163 7.28 9.39 -3.36
C ASN A 163 8.33 8.31 -3.22
N HIS A 164 8.19 7.48 -2.19
CA HIS A 164 9.15 6.43 -1.88
C HIS A 164 8.87 5.14 -2.65
N ARG A 165 7.71 5.06 -3.31
CA ARG A 165 7.32 3.96 -4.15
C ARG A 165 6.88 4.45 -5.52
N THR A 166 7.52 3.97 -6.59
CA THR A 166 6.99 4.16 -7.95
C THR A 166 5.90 3.11 -8.18
N LEU A 167 4.65 3.41 -7.82
CA LEU A 167 3.47 2.65 -8.22
C LEU A 167 2.69 3.46 -9.25
N THR A 168 2.64 3.00 -10.50
CA THR A 168 1.78 3.57 -11.53
C THR A 168 0.48 2.76 -11.60
N ALA A 169 -0.61 3.37 -12.08
CA ALA A 169 -1.90 2.70 -12.25
C ALA A 169 -1.78 1.38 -13.04
N ALA A 170 -0.99 1.37 -14.12
CA ALA A 170 -0.73 0.16 -14.91
C ALA A 170 -0.05 -0.98 -14.10
N MET A 171 0.76 -0.65 -13.09
CA MET A 171 1.38 -1.65 -12.21
C MET A 171 0.41 -2.18 -11.15
N ILE A 172 -0.55 -1.37 -10.71
CA ILE A 172 -1.64 -1.80 -9.81
C ILE A 172 -2.55 -2.78 -10.53
N ASP A 173 -3.02 -2.40 -11.72
CA ASP A 173 -3.89 -3.25 -12.55
C ASP A 173 -3.24 -4.59 -12.89
N SER A 174 -1.95 -4.58 -13.21
CA SER A 174 -1.18 -5.81 -13.49
C SER A 174 -1.09 -6.73 -12.28
N ARG A 175 -0.79 -6.17 -11.09
CA ARG A 175 -0.72 -6.97 -9.85
C ARG A 175 -2.07 -7.55 -9.46
N ASP A 176 -3.12 -6.77 -9.58
CA ASP A 176 -4.47 -7.19 -9.23
C ASP A 176 -5.00 -8.22 -10.24
N PHE A 177 -4.68 -8.07 -11.53
CA PHE A 177 -4.93 -9.11 -12.54
C PHE A 177 -4.24 -10.42 -12.18
N LEU A 178 -2.97 -10.39 -11.77
CA LEU A 178 -2.24 -11.58 -11.34
C LEU A 178 -2.79 -12.18 -10.03
N ALA A 179 -3.25 -11.35 -9.09
CA ALA A 179 -3.89 -11.81 -7.86
C ALA A 179 -5.25 -12.45 -8.15
N ALA A 180 -6.08 -11.83 -8.99
CA ALA A 180 -7.37 -12.35 -9.43
C ALA A 180 -7.23 -13.65 -10.21
N LYS A 181 -6.24 -13.74 -11.12
CA LYS A 181 -5.90 -14.98 -11.84
C LYS A 181 -5.52 -16.10 -10.89
N ARG A 182 -4.61 -15.85 -9.94
CA ARG A 182 -4.22 -16.84 -8.92
C ARG A 182 -5.40 -17.30 -8.07
N ARG A 183 -6.27 -16.37 -7.67
CA ARG A 183 -7.49 -16.70 -6.93
C ARG A 183 -8.42 -17.60 -7.75
N ALA A 184 -8.65 -17.29 -9.02
CA ALA A 184 -9.46 -18.11 -9.91
C ALA A 184 -8.87 -19.51 -10.11
N GLU A 185 -7.55 -19.62 -10.24
CA GLU A 185 -6.85 -20.91 -10.34
C GLU A 185 -6.96 -21.74 -9.05
N ILE A 186 -6.86 -21.09 -7.87
CA ILE A 186 -7.00 -21.73 -6.56
C ILE A 186 -8.46 -22.14 -6.30
N GLU A 187 -9.43 -21.33 -6.69
CA GLU A 187 -10.87 -21.61 -6.54
C GLU A 187 -11.31 -22.85 -7.34
N VAL A 188 -10.66 -23.16 -8.47
CA VAL A 188 -10.87 -24.42 -9.22
C VAL A 188 -10.32 -25.64 -8.48
N MET A 189 -9.27 -25.47 -7.65
CA MET A 189 -8.68 -26.55 -6.86
C MET A 189 -9.37 -26.78 -5.51
N LEU A 190 -10.34 -25.95 -5.14
CA LEU A 190 -11.13 -26.11 -3.92
C LEU A 190 -12.25 -27.15 -4.17
N PRO A 191 -12.28 -28.28 -3.44
CA PRO A 191 -13.32 -29.28 -3.63
C PRO A 191 -14.70 -28.68 -3.28
N PRO A 192 -15.74 -28.93 -4.09
CA PRO A 192 -17.08 -28.47 -3.79
C PRO A 192 -17.64 -29.22 -2.57
N GLY A 193 -17.77 -28.54 -1.43
CA GLY A 193 -18.40 -29.09 -0.23
C GLY A 193 -18.15 -28.26 1.04
N PRO A 194 -18.95 -28.45 2.12
CA PRO A 194 -18.74 -27.74 3.38
C PRO A 194 -17.41 -28.17 4.00
N LYS A 195 -16.59 -27.20 4.41
CA LYS A 195 -15.37 -27.46 5.19
C LYS A 195 -15.79 -28.05 6.55
N ILE A 196 -15.59 -29.34 6.74
CA ILE A 196 -15.70 -29.97 8.07
C ILE A 196 -14.32 -29.84 8.72
N ALA A 197 -14.28 -29.11 9.84
CA ALA A 197 -13.11 -28.98 10.71
C ALA A 197 -12.97 -30.19 11.63
#